data_AF-A0A8S2WQ54-F1
#
_entry.id   AF-A0A8S2WQ54-F1
#
_cell.length_a   1.000
_cell.length_b   1.000
_cell.length_c   1.000
_cell.angle_alpha   90.00
_cell.angle_beta   90.00
_cell.angle_gamma   90.00
#
_symmetry.space_group_name_H-M   'P 1'
#
loop_
_entity.id
_entity.type
_entity.pdbx_description
1 polymer ?
#
loop_
_entity_poly.entity_id
_entity_poly.type
_entity_poly.pdbx_seq_one_letter_code
_entity_poly.pdbx_strand_id
1 'polypeptide(L)' 'MVCMCLEHHNQSRTFDRVLDYINNLFVIIFAIECFMKLIALNFKYFTIPWNVFDFII' A
#
# COMPACT_ATOMS: atom_id res chain seq x y z
N MET A 1 -0.22 -7.24 -4.61
CA MET A 1 0.34 -8.57 -5.01
C MET A 1 0.21 -8.83 -6.50
N VAL A 2 -0.98 -8.79 -7.10
CA VAL A 2 -1.15 -9.13 -8.53
C VAL A 2 -0.33 -8.23 -9.47
N CYS A 3 -0.24 -6.92 -9.20
CA CYS A 3 0.59 -5.99 -9.99
C CYS A 3 2.08 -6.38 -10.01
N MET A 4 2.64 -6.79 -8.87
CA MET A 4 4.04 -7.24 -8.79
C MET A 4 4.25 -8.59 -9.49
N CYS A 5 3.24 -9.45 -9.54
CA CYS A 5 3.30 -10.72 -10.28
C CYS A 5 3.20 -10.54 -11.80
N LEU A 6 2.70 -9.39 -12.26
CA LEU A 6 2.58 -9.05 -13.67
C LEU A 6 3.88 -8.47 -14.25
N GLU A 7 4.85 -8.11 -13.40
CA GLU A 7 6.17 -7.72 -13.86
C GLU A 7 6.90 -8.90 -14.52
N HIS A 8 7.44 -8.66 -15.71
CA HIS A 8 8.18 -9.63 -16.51
C HIS A 8 9.48 -9.03 -17.07
N HIS A 9 10.45 -9.86 -17.46
CA HIS A 9 11.66 -9.35 -18.08
C HIS A 9 11.36 -8.95 -19.54
N ASN A 10 11.79 -7.77 -19.98
CA ASN A 10 11.58 -7.21 -21.34
C ASN A 10 10.20 -6.57 -21.62
N GLN A 11 9.65 -5.83 -20.66
CA GLN A 11 8.37 -5.10 -20.81
C GLN A 11 8.51 -3.83 -21.64
N SER A 12 7.41 -3.38 -22.23
CA SER A 12 7.38 -2.07 -22.91
C SER A 12 7.46 -0.94 -21.88
N ARG A 13 8.23 0.12 -22.19
CA ARG A 13 8.38 1.33 -21.33
C ARG A 13 7.07 2.01 -20.95
N THR A 14 6.00 1.76 -21.68
CA THR A 14 4.65 2.25 -21.36
C THR A 14 3.99 1.39 -20.29
N PHE A 15 4.19 0.07 -20.35
CA PHE A 15 3.63 -0.88 -19.40
C PHE A 15 4.31 -0.76 -18.02
N ASP A 16 5.64 -0.63 -17.98
CA ASP A 16 6.39 -0.36 -16.73
C ASP A 16 5.87 0.90 -16.03
N ARG A 17 5.70 2.00 -16.78
CA ARG A 17 5.20 3.26 -16.21
C ARG A 17 3.78 3.10 -15.64
N VAL A 18 2.91 2.36 -16.31
CA VAL A 18 1.55 2.12 -15.82
C VAL A 18 1.59 1.28 -14.54
N LEU A 19 2.42 0.24 -14.48
CA LEU A 19 2.63 -0.58 -13.28
C LEU A 19 3.17 0.26 -12.11
N ASP A 20 4.14 1.13 -12.35
CA ASP A 20 4.69 2.06 -11.34
C ASP A 20 3.63 3.02 -10.80
N TYR A 21 2.82 3.62 -11.68
CA TYR A 21 1.72 4.50 -11.27
C TYR A 21 0.70 3.76 -10.41
N ILE A 22 0.33 2.54 -10.80
CA ILE A 22 -0.61 1.71 -10.04
C ILE A 22 0.00 1.33 -8.68
N ASN A 23 1.28 0.94 -8.64
CA ASN A 23 1.96 0.61 -7.40
C ASN A 23 1.99 1.80 -6.43
N ASN A 24 2.34 2.99 -6.93
CA ASN A 24 2.34 4.20 -6.12
C ASN A 24 0.93 4.57 -5.62
N LEU A 25 -0.10 4.38 -6.46
CA LEU A 25 -1.49 4.60 -6.05
C LEU A 25 -1.89 3.68 -4.89
N PHE A 26 -1.53 2.40 -4.95
CA PHE A 26 -1.80 1.46 -3.88
C PHE A 26 -1.12 1.87 -2.56
N VAL A 27 0.15 2.29 -2.62
CA VAL A 27 0.88 2.78 -1.44
C VAL A 27 0.16 3.98 -0.81
N ILE A 28 -0.30 4.93 -1.62
CA ILE A 28 -1.04 6.10 -1.13
C ILE A 28 -2.37 5.70 -0.47
N ILE A 29 -3.11 4.76 -1.05
CA ILE A 29 -4.39 4.29 -0.50
C ILE A 29 -4.17 3.62 0.86
N PHE A 30 -3.18 2.74 0.99
CA PHE A 30 -2.87 2.10 2.27
C PHE A 30 -2.38 3.10 3.32
N ALA A 31 -1.58 4.09 2.92
CA ALA A 31 -1.16 5.17 3.82
C ALA A 31 -2.35 5.99 4.33
N ILE A 32 -3.33 6.30 3.48
CA ILE A 32 -4.56 7.01 3.86
C ILE A 32 -5.41 6.15 4.81
N GLU A 33 -5.58 4.86 4.51
CA GLU A 33 -6.31 3.93 5.37
C GLU A 33 -5.70 3.88 6.77
N CYS A 34 -4.38 3.75 6.85
CA CYS A 34 -3.62 3.79 8.10
C CYS A 34 -3.82 5.11 8.85
N PHE A 35 -3.72 6.24 8.15
CA PHE A 35 -3.90 7.58 8.74
C PHE A 35 -5.33 7.81 9.26
N MET A 36 -6.36 7.36 8.52
CA MET A 36 -7.75 7.43 8.96
C MET A 36 -7.99 6.58 10.21
N LYS A 37 -7.45 5.36 10.26
CA LYS A 37 -7.56 4.49 11.45
C LYS A 37 -6.82 5.07 12.66
N LEU A 38 -5.68 5.74 12.45
CA LEU A 38 -4.93 6.40 13.52
C LEU A 38 -5.76 7.53 14.17
N ILE A 39 -6.38 8.39 13.35
CA ILE A 39 -7.24 9.48 13.83
C ILE A 39 -8.50 8.94 14.52
N ALA A 40 -9.11 7.89 13.96
CA ALA A 40 -10.35 7.33 14.49
C ALA A 40 -10.17 6.62 15.85
N LEU A 41 -9.07 5.90 16.06
CA LEU A 41 -8.88 5.03 17.24
C LEU A 41 -7.97 5.60 18.32
N ASN A 42 -7.21 6.68 18.06
CA ASN A 42 -6.23 7.25 19.00
C ASN A 42 -5.38 6.13 19.65
N PHE A 43 -5.40 6.00 20.99
CA PHE A 43 -4.63 4.99 21.72
C PHE A 43 -5.10 3.53 21.53
N LYS A 44 -6.33 3.31 21.07
CA LYS A 44 -6.84 1.94 20.78
C LYS A 44 -6.26 1.35 19.49
N TYR A 45 -5.61 2.18 18.65
CA TYR A 45 -4.95 1.71 17.45
C TYR A 45 -3.80 0.73 17.78
N PHE A 46 -3.03 1.03 18.82
CA PHE A 46 -1.89 0.21 19.27
C PHE A 46 -2.30 -1.05 20.05
N THR A 47 -3.56 -1.16 20.46
CA THR A 47 -4.05 -2.35 21.18
C THR A 47 -4.41 -3.49 20.23
N ILE A 48 -4.61 -3.20 18.94
CA ILE A 48 -4.92 -4.19 17.91
C ILE A 48 -3.61 -4.53 17.17
N PRO A 49 -3.02 -5.72 17.39
CA PRO A 49 -1.73 -6.08 16.79
C PRO A 49 -1.76 -6.08 15.26
N TRP A 50 -2.92 -6.34 14.66
CA TRP A 50 -3.12 -6.26 13.20
C TRP A 50 -2.94 -4.85 12.64
N ASN A 51 -3.40 -3.81 13.34
CA ASN A 51 -3.20 -2.43 12.91
C ASN A 51 -1.74 -1.99 13.07
N VAL A 52 -1.03 -2.51 14.09
CA VAL A 52 0.40 -2.24 14.28
C VAL A 52 1.23 -2.88 13.17
N PHE A 53 0.85 -4.08 12.71
CA PHE A 53 1.48 -4.71 11.54
C PHE A 53 1.26 -3.88 10.27
N ASP A 54 0.03 -3.41 10.03
CA ASP A 54 -0.34 -2.52 8.92
C ASP A 54 0.43 -1.18 8.93
N PHE A 55 0.82 -0.69 10.11
CA PHE A 55 1.62 0.56 10.25
C PHE A 55 3.11 0.40 9.93
N ILE A 56 3.68 -0.81 10.11
CA ILE A 56 5.12 -1.05 9.94
C ILE A 56 5.49 -1.32 8.47
N ILE A 57 4.54 -1.79 7.68
CA ILE A 57 4.70 -2.22 6.28
C ILE A 57 4.53 -1.03 5.34
#